data_AF-A0A0W4ZTS5-F1
#
_entry.id   AF-A0A0W4ZTS5-F1
#
_cell.length_a   1.000
_cell.length_b   1.000
_cell.length_c   1.000
_cell.angle_alpha   90.00
_cell.angle_beta   90.00
_cell.angle_gamma   90.00
#
_symmetry.space_group_name_H-M   'P 1'
#
loop_
_entity.id
_entity.type
_entity.pdbx_description
1 polymer ?
#
loop_
_entity_poly.entity_id
_entity_poly.type
_entity_poly.pdbx_seq_one_letter_code
_entity_poly.pdbx_strand_id
1 'polypeptide(L)'
;MVLKIHCKYSFLRRWASSGPHSTKHPRCRIPKSKPIPEGILLQTESNSSLFYNPPASPPDYRVTPYSFLPDTVKKLNEKPVFHGTLPPPLSPIKQKKYHLIDEDIKQIKILRENGMSRSNIAKKFNASRFFVGMVAPLSKEKVDEIKRKHQEIKEQWSDRKKEIMMNRMKRRKLWGKEY
;
A
#
# COMPACT_ATOMS: atom_id res chain seq x y z
N MET A 1 40.63 25.21 -54.83
CA MET A 1 40.41 24.03 -53.96
C MET A 1 39.33 24.34 -52.95
N VAL A 2 38.09 23.87 -53.14
CA VAL A 2 37.11 23.72 -52.06
C VAL A 2 36.39 22.39 -52.31
N LEU A 3 36.56 21.46 -51.38
CA LEU A 3 36.06 20.09 -51.43
C LEU A 3 34.56 20.04 -51.12
N LYS A 4 33.89 19.14 -51.83
CA LYS A 4 32.47 18.78 -51.74
C LYS A 4 32.04 18.42 -50.32
N ILE A 5 30.98 19.07 -49.83
CA ILE A 5 30.15 18.52 -48.75
C ILE A 5 29.01 17.76 -49.42
N HIS A 6 29.02 16.43 -49.32
CA HIS A 6 27.88 15.59 -49.66
C HIS A 6 27.05 15.34 -48.39
N CYS A 7 26.00 16.13 -48.19
CA CYS A 7 24.93 15.76 -47.27
C CYS A 7 23.92 14.90 -48.04
N LYS A 8 24.12 13.57 -48.00
CA LYS A 8 23.06 12.62 -48.34
C LYS A 8 22.16 12.51 -47.10
N TYR A 9 20.92 12.96 -47.19
CA TYR A 9 19.73 12.25 -46.70
C TYR A 9 18.50 13.07 -47.09
N SER A 10 18.16 12.97 -48.37
CA SER A 10 16.82 13.15 -48.89
C SER A 10 15.95 12.00 -48.38
N PHE A 11 14.94 12.31 -47.57
CA PHE A 11 13.54 12.06 -47.91
C PHE A 11 12.67 12.38 -46.68
N LEU A 12 11.98 13.51 -46.79
CA LEU A 12 10.74 13.77 -46.08
C LEU A 12 9.79 12.58 -46.28
N ARG A 13 9.53 11.79 -45.24
CA ARG A 13 8.26 11.08 -45.09
C ARG A 13 7.41 11.86 -44.10
N ARG A 14 6.82 12.93 -44.60
CA ARG A 14 5.65 13.56 -44.00
C ARG A 14 4.54 12.50 -44.04
N TRP A 15 4.28 11.86 -42.91
CA TRP A 15 3.09 11.01 -42.71
C TRP A 15 1.87 11.94 -42.69
N ALA A 16 1.45 12.41 -43.86
CA ALA A 16 0.15 13.03 -44.05
C ALA A 16 -0.88 11.90 -44.07
N SER A 17 -1.36 11.52 -42.88
CA SER A 17 -2.48 10.60 -42.74
C SER A 17 -3.79 11.37 -42.97
N SER A 18 -4.04 11.73 -44.23
CA SER A 18 -5.22 12.48 -44.66
C SER A 18 -6.04 11.65 -45.65
N GLY A 19 -6.36 10.42 -45.28
CA GLY A 19 -7.44 9.65 -45.89
C GLY A 19 -8.61 9.58 -44.91
N PRO A 20 -9.88 9.47 -45.37
CA PRO A 20 -10.96 9.11 -44.49
C PRO A 20 -10.60 7.75 -43.90
N HIS A 21 -10.22 7.71 -42.62
CA HIS A 21 -10.09 6.46 -41.92
C HIS A 21 -11.50 5.86 -41.90
N SER A 22 -11.78 4.97 -42.82
CA SER A 22 -12.79 3.94 -42.62
C SER A 22 -12.47 3.36 -41.26
N THR A 23 -13.27 3.71 -40.26
CA THR A 23 -13.19 3.09 -38.95
C THR A 23 -13.55 1.64 -39.19
N LYS A 24 -12.55 0.80 -39.51
CA LYS A 24 -12.70 -0.64 -39.72
C LYS A 24 -13.23 -1.34 -38.46
N HIS A 25 -13.27 -0.62 -37.34
CA HIS A 25 -14.02 -1.00 -36.17
C HIS A 25 -15.44 -0.42 -36.29
N PRO A 26 -16.50 -1.26 -36.32
CA PRO A 26 -17.85 -0.75 -36.16
C PRO A 26 -17.86 0.14 -34.92
N ARG A 27 -18.57 1.28 -34.96
CA ARG A 27 -18.83 2.05 -33.75
C ARG A 27 -19.56 1.12 -32.80
N CYS A 28 -18.83 0.45 -31.92
CA CYS A 28 -19.39 -0.44 -30.92
C CYS A 28 -20.38 0.41 -30.13
N ARG A 29 -21.68 0.23 -30.38
CA ARG A 29 -22.73 0.86 -29.58
C ARG A 29 -22.43 0.39 -28.17
N ILE A 30 -22.10 1.31 -27.29
CA ILE A 30 -21.95 1.01 -25.87
C ILE A 30 -23.26 0.31 -25.48
N PRO A 31 -23.22 -0.95 -25.02
CA PRO A 31 -24.44 -1.65 -24.66
C PRO A 31 -25.14 -0.84 -23.57
N LYS A 32 -26.47 -0.64 -23.72
CA LYS A 32 -27.25 0.07 -22.70
C LYS A 32 -27.07 -0.67 -21.37
N SER A 33 -26.69 0.04 -20.32
CA SER A 33 -26.62 -0.54 -18.98
C SER A 33 -28.01 -1.01 -18.55
N LYS A 34 -28.08 -2.11 -17.80
CA LYS A 34 -29.33 -2.54 -17.18
C LYS A 34 -29.80 -1.45 -16.19
N PRO A 35 -31.12 -1.24 -16.03
CA PRO A 35 -31.62 -0.37 -14.97
C PRO A 35 -31.19 -0.93 -13.61
N ILE A 36 -30.94 -0.02 -12.66
CA ILE A 36 -30.60 -0.38 -11.29
C ILE A 36 -31.86 -1.00 -10.66
N PRO A 37 -31.78 -2.18 -10.02
CA PRO A 37 -32.92 -2.76 -9.35
C PRO A 37 -33.40 -1.87 -8.20
N GLU A 38 -34.71 -1.87 -7.94
CA GLU A 38 -35.28 -1.17 -6.78
C GLU A 38 -34.71 -1.75 -5.47
N GLY A 39 -34.54 -0.88 -4.47
CA GLY A 39 -33.94 -1.23 -3.18
C GLY A 39 -34.88 -2.06 -2.29
N ILE A 40 -34.46 -2.25 -1.04
CA ILE A 40 -35.28 -2.92 -0.03
C ILE A 40 -36.35 -1.92 0.45
N LEU A 41 -37.63 -2.25 0.26
CA LEU A 41 -38.73 -1.43 0.76
C LEU A 41 -38.74 -1.41 2.29
N LEU A 42 -38.64 -0.23 2.90
CA LEU A 42 -38.70 -0.04 4.34
C LEU A 42 -40.10 0.32 4.82
N GLN A 43 -40.75 1.26 4.11
CA GLN A 43 -42.07 1.77 4.48
C GLN A 43 -42.83 2.18 3.23
N THR A 44 -44.14 1.90 3.23
CA THR A 44 -45.07 2.39 2.20
C THR A 44 -46.17 3.16 2.91
N GLU A 45 -46.32 4.41 2.53
CA GLU A 45 -47.48 5.24 2.84
C GLU A 45 -48.37 5.35 1.61
N SER A 46 -49.55 5.96 1.75
CA SER A 46 -50.55 6.03 0.68
C SER A 46 -50.03 6.64 -0.64
N ASN A 47 -49.04 7.55 -0.57
CA ASN A 47 -48.47 8.24 -1.74
C ASN A 47 -46.94 8.20 -1.83
N SER A 48 -46.23 7.52 -0.94
CA SER A 48 -44.76 7.52 -0.89
C SER A 48 -44.21 6.16 -0.44
N SER A 49 -43.08 5.77 -1.02
CA SER A 49 -42.37 4.53 -0.66
C SER A 49 -40.92 4.87 -0.30
N LEU A 50 -40.48 4.44 0.87
CA LEU A 50 -39.10 4.57 1.32
C LEU A 50 -38.34 3.30 0.98
N PHE A 51 -37.29 3.42 0.17
CA PHE A 51 -36.41 2.32 -0.20
C PHE A 51 -35.02 2.49 0.40
N TYR A 52 -34.47 1.41 0.95
CA TYR A 52 -33.09 1.31 1.38
C TYR A 52 -32.23 0.71 0.27
N ASN A 53 -31.29 1.50 -0.23
CA ASN A 53 -30.36 1.10 -1.28
C ASN A 53 -28.91 1.33 -0.83
N PRO A 54 -28.31 0.40 -0.07
CA PRO A 54 -26.92 0.53 0.33
C PRO A 54 -26.04 0.52 -0.93
N PRO A 55 -25.17 1.52 -1.12
CA PRO A 55 -24.34 1.57 -2.32
C PRO A 55 -23.35 0.41 -2.34
N ALA A 56 -23.13 -0.19 -3.51
CA ALA A 56 -22.08 -1.19 -3.73
C ALA A 56 -20.68 -0.54 -3.86
N SER A 57 -20.40 0.48 -3.05
CA SER A 57 -19.16 1.22 -3.02
C SER A 57 -18.52 1.14 -1.63
N PRO A 58 -17.21 1.39 -1.51
CA PRO A 58 -16.59 1.62 -0.22
C PRO A 58 -17.28 2.77 0.54
N PRO A 59 -17.32 2.73 1.89
CA PRO A 59 -17.83 3.84 2.67
C PRO A 59 -16.94 5.07 2.52
N ASP A 60 -17.55 6.26 2.58
CA ASP A 60 -16.81 7.53 2.67
C ASP A 60 -16.16 7.70 4.05
N TYR A 61 -15.11 8.50 4.16
CA TYR A 61 -14.43 8.79 5.43
C TYR A 61 -15.35 9.47 6.46
N ARG A 62 -16.40 10.16 5.98
CA ARG A 62 -17.41 10.81 6.82
C ARG A 62 -18.32 9.82 7.54
N VAL A 63 -18.43 8.60 7.02
CA VAL A 63 -19.23 7.54 7.66
C VAL A 63 -18.40 6.94 8.79
N THR A 64 -18.50 7.56 9.97
CA THR A 64 -17.73 7.16 11.15
C THR A 64 -18.25 5.85 11.73
N PRO A 65 -17.42 4.79 11.85
CA PRO A 65 -17.82 3.53 12.47
C PRO A 65 -18.29 3.72 13.91
N TYR A 66 -19.24 2.89 14.35
CA TYR A 66 -19.86 2.97 15.68
C TYR A 66 -18.82 3.06 16.82
N SER A 67 -17.74 2.28 16.77
CA SER A 67 -16.70 2.27 17.81
C SER A 67 -16.03 3.63 18.06
N PHE A 68 -15.93 4.48 17.02
CA PHE A 68 -15.29 5.79 17.09
C PHE A 68 -16.25 6.92 17.47
N LEU A 69 -17.56 6.67 17.55
CA LEU A 69 -18.53 7.66 18.01
C LEU A 69 -18.35 7.96 19.51
N PRO A 70 -18.66 9.19 19.96
CA PRO A 70 -18.71 9.51 21.38
C PRO A 70 -19.87 8.76 22.06
N ASP A 71 -19.73 8.49 23.36
CA ASP A 71 -20.70 7.68 24.10
C ASP A 71 -22.08 8.31 24.19
N THR A 72 -22.18 9.64 24.10
CA THR A 72 -23.46 10.38 24.04
C THR A 72 -24.28 9.98 22.80
N VAL A 73 -23.63 9.92 21.64
CA VAL A 73 -24.25 9.58 20.35
C VAL A 73 -24.47 8.08 20.23
N LYS A 74 -23.55 7.26 20.76
CA LYS A 74 -23.69 5.79 20.77
C LYS A 74 -24.95 5.29 21.46
N LYS A 75 -25.45 6.01 22.47
CA LYS A 75 -26.70 5.68 23.18
C LYS A 75 -27.95 5.85 22.33
N LEU A 76 -27.87 6.72 21.31
CA LEU A 76 -28.98 7.01 20.41
C LEU A 76 -29.01 6.06 19.21
N ASN A 77 -27.90 5.37 18.93
CA ASN A 77 -27.75 4.51 17.76
C ASN A 77 -27.69 3.03 18.16
N GLU A 78 -28.28 2.18 17.32
CA GLU A 78 -28.16 0.72 17.47
C GLU A 78 -26.73 0.25 17.16
N LYS A 79 -26.24 -0.69 17.97
CA LYS A 79 -24.92 -1.31 17.77
C LYS A 79 -24.99 -2.22 16.53
N PRO A 80 -24.18 -2.02 15.49
CA PRO A 80 -24.17 -2.93 14.36
C PRO A 80 -23.66 -4.30 14.83
N VAL A 81 -24.50 -5.33 14.74
CA VAL A 81 -24.14 -6.70 15.09
C VAL A 81 -23.66 -7.42 13.83
N PHE A 82 -22.41 -7.91 13.86
CA PHE A 82 -21.89 -8.77 12.80
C PHE A 82 -22.22 -10.22 13.12
N HIS A 83 -23.05 -10.85 12.29
CA HIS A 83 -23.54 -12.23 12.51
C HIS A 83 -22.70 -13.31 11.80
N GLY A 84 -21.55 -12.95 11.21
CA GLY A 84 -20.71 -13.84 10.39
C GLY A 84 -19.43 -14.31 11.06
N THR A 85 -18.72 -15.22 10.38
CA THR A 85 -17.30 -15.50 10.67
C THR A 85 -16.44 -14.46 9.96
N LEU A 86 -15.44 -13.90 10.66
CA LEU A 86 -14.52 -12.95 10.05
C LEU A 86 -13.66 -13.64 8.98
N PRO A 87 -13.30 -12.94 7.89
CA PRO A 87 -12.35 -13.47 6.92
C PRO A 87 -10.99 -13.74 7.60
N PRO A 88 -10.18 -14.66 7.05
CA PRO A 88 -8.88 -14.98 7.62
C PRO A 88 -7.97 -13.74 7.63
N PRO A 89 -7.18 -13.53 8.69
CA PRO A 89 -6.31 -12.37 8.78
C PRO A 89 -5.15 -12.49 7.77
N LEU A 90 -4.80 -11.37 7.12
CA LEU A 90 -3.68 -11.32 6.16
C LEU A 90 -2.33 -11.70 6.78
N SER A 91 -2.16 -11.45 8.08
CA SER A 91 -0.98 -11.83 8.86
C SER A 91 -1.41 -12.55 10.13
N PRO A 92 -0.66 -13.58 10.58
CA PRO A 92 -1.02 -14.30 11.79
C PRO A 92 -0.97 -13.37 13.00
N ILE A 93 -2.02 -13.44 13.83
CA ILE A 93 -2.12 -12.65 15.06
C ILE A 93 -1.09 -13.19 16.06
N LYS A 94 -0.06 -12.39 16.35
CA LYS A 94 1.01 -12.76 17.28
C LYS A 94 0.70 -12.21 18.66
N GLN A 95 0.66 -13.09 19.67
CA GLN A 95 0.55 -12.68 21.07
C GLN A 95 1.87 -12.07 21.55
N LYS A 96 1.77 -10.98 22.34
CA LYS A 96 2.93 -10.32 22.95
C LYS A 96 3.38 -11.13 24.17
N LYS A 97 4.67 -11.40 24.29
CA LYS A 97 5.29 -12.13 25.41
C LYS A 97 6.21 -11.18 26.18
N TYR A 98 6.14 -11.21 27.51
CA TYR A 98 6.88 -10.33 28.42
C TYR A 98 7.60 -11.18 29.48
N HIS A 99 8.40 -12.16 29.03
CA HIS A 99 9.05 -13.15 29.89
C HIS A 99 10.50 -12.81 30.25
N LEU A 100 11.06 -11.73 29.71
CA LEU A 100 12.47 -11.37 29.93
C LEU A 100 12.64 -10.57 31.21
N ILE A 101 13.70 -10.90 31.95
CA ILE A 101 14.08 -10.23 33.19
C ILE A 101 15.20 -9.21 32.89
N ASP A 102 15.42 -8.25 33.80
CA ASP A 102 16.50 -7.25 33.67
C ASP A 102 17.89 -7.86 33.46
N GLU A 103 18.16 -9.04 34.03
CA GLU A 103 19.40 -9.78 33.82
C GLU A 103 19.55 -10.28 32.38
N ASP A 104 18.47 -10.77 31.76
CA ASP A 104 18.46 -11.14 30.34
C ASP A 104 18.73 -9.93 29.45
N ILE A 105 18.20 -8.76 29.83
CA ILE A 105 18.40 -7.50 29.11
C ILE A 105 19.88 -7.09 29.15
N LYS A 106 20.55 -7.23 30.31
CA LYS A 106 22.01 -7.00 30.42
C LYS A 106 22.79 -7.97 29.54
N GLN A 107 22.44 -9.26 29.55
CA GLN A 107 23.08 -10.25 28.69
C GLN A 107 22.88 -9.96 27.20
N ILE A 108 21.70 -9.49 26.79
CA ILE A 108 21.42 -9.07 25.41
C ILE A 108 22.37 -7.94 24.98
N LYS A 109 22.61 -6.96 25.85
CA LYS A 109 23.54 -5.84 25.58
C LYS A 109 24.96 -6.35 25.39
N ILE A 110 25.45 -7.16 26.32
CA ILE A 110 26.81 -7.75 26.26
C ILE A 110 26.99 -8.58 24.98
N LEU A 111 26.02 -9.45 24.66
CA LEU A 111 26.07 -10.26 23.43
C LEU A 111 26.08 -9.41 22.16
N ARG A 112 25.41 -8.26 22.18
CA ARG A 112 25.36 -7.35 21.04
C ARG A 112 26.67 -6.58 20.87
N GLU A 113 27.29 -6.15 21.97
CA GLU A 113 28.62 -5.55 22.00
C GLU A 113 29.67 -6.53 21.46
N ASN A 114 29.57 -7.80 21.85
CA ASN A 114 30.38 -8.92 21.32
C ASN A 114 30.10 -9.24 19.83
N GLY A 115 29.23 -8.47 19.16
CA GLY A 115 29.01 -8.56 17.71
C GLY A 115 27.93 -9.55 17.26
N MET A 116 27.21 -10.20 18.17
CA MET A 116 26.16 -11.17 17.79
C MET A 116 24.99 -10.48 17.05
N SER A 117 24.50 -11.12 15.98
CA SER A 117 23.38 -10.56 15.18
C SER A 117 22.07 -10.54 15.97
N ARG A 118 21.20 -9.56 15.69
CA ARG A 118 19.86 -9.46 16.30
C ARG A 118 19.03 -10.73 16.11
N SER A 119 19.22 -11.43 14.98
CA SER A 119 18.51 -12.69 14.68
C SER A 119 18.93 -13.82 15.61
N ASN A 120 20.21 -13.92 15.95
CA ASN A 120 20.72 -14.99 16.81
C ASN A 120 20.31 -14.75 18.26
N ILE A 121 20.41 -13.50 18.73
CA ILE A 121 19.95 -13.11 20.07
C ILE A 121 18.44 -13.35 20.22
N ALA A 122 17.65 -12.94 19.22
CA ALA A 122 16.20 -13.17 19.21
C ALA A 122 15.83 -14.66 19.32
N LYS A 123 16.56 -15.54 18.64
CA LYS A 123 16.37 -17.00 18.75
C LYS A 123 16.74 -17.51 20.14
N LYS A 124 17.86 -17.05 20.71
CA LYS A 124 18.35 -17.48 22.03
C LYS A 124 17.38 -17.14 23.15
N PHE A 125 16.83 -15.93 23.15
CA PHE A 125 15.92 -15.44 24.21
C PHE A 125 14.43 -15.60 23.86
N ASN A 126 14.11 -16.27 22.75
CA ASN A 126 12.75 -16.38 22.20
C ASN A 126 12.01 -15.01 22.17
N ALA A 127 12.74 -13.98 21.74
CA ALA A 127 12.30 -12.58 21.78
C ALA A 127 12.12 -12.05 20.35
N SER A 128 11.37 -10.95 20.20
CA SER A 128 11.23 -10.29 18.90
C SER A 128 12.58 -9.66 18.47
N ARG A 129 12.98 -9.86 17.20
CA ARG A 129 14.14 -9.17 16.61
C ARG A 129 14.04 -7.64 16.75
N PHE A 130 12.81 -7.11 16.74
CA PHE A 130 12.54 -5.70 16.94
C PHE A 130 12.88 -5.27 18.38
N PHE A 131 12.45 -6.05 19.38
CA PHE A 131 12.75 -5.80 20.78
C PHE A 131 14.26 -5.76 21.05
N VAL A 132 15.02 -6.71 20.49
CA VAL A 132 16.50 -6.72 20.61
C VAL A 132 17.10 -5.44 20.00
N GLY A 133 16.58 -4.96 18.88
CA GLY A 133 17.04 -3.71 18.25
C GLY A 133 16.71 -2.46 19.06
N MET A 134 15.67 -2.51 19.90
CA MET A 134 15.28 -1.43 20.81
C MET A 134 16.19 -1.41 22.05
N VAL A 135 16.48 -2.58 22.63
CA VAL A 135 17.32 -2.72 23.84
C VAL A 135 18.80 -2.45 23.57
N ALA A 136 19.33 -3.00 22.48
CA ALA A 136 20.74 -2.95 22.14
C ALA A 136 20.93 -2.48 20.69
N PRO A 137 20.85 -1.16 20.44
CA PRO A 137 21.11 -0.60 19.12
C PRO A 137 22.58 -0.81 18.72
N LEU A 138 22.84 -0.78 17.42
CA LEU A 138 24.20 -0.90 16.88
C LEU A 138 24.92 0.46 16.98
N SER A 139 26.24 0.45 17.15
CA SER A 139 27.04 1.68 17.14
C SER A 139 26.85 2.47 15.83
N LYS A 140 26.92 3.80 15.92
CA LYS A 140 26.68 4.71 14.77
C LYS A 140 27.61 4.39 13.60
N GLU A 141 28.90 4.15 13.88
CA GLU A 141 29.91 3.80 12.87
C GLU A 141 29.53 2.55 12.07
N LYS A 142 29.16 1.46 12.74
CA LYS A 142 28.73 0.21 12.08
C LYS A 142 27.42 0.40 11.32
N VAL A 143 26.52 1.25 11.82
CA VAL A 143 25.29 1.62 11.09
C VAL A 143 25.63 2.33 9.79
N ASP A 144 26.57 3.27 9.82
CA ASP A 144 26.98 4.02 8.63
C ASP A 144 27.76 3.16 7.63
N GLU A 145 28.59 2.23 8.11
CA GLU A 145 29.22 1.21 7.26
C GLU A 145 28.17 0.35 6.53
N ILE A 146 27.14 -0.11 7.23
CA ILE A 146 26.03 -0.87 6.61
C ILE A 146 25.27 -0.02 5.60
N LYS A 147 25.05 1.28 5.88
CA LYS A 147 24.41 2.20 4.94
C LYS A 147 25.25 2.37 3.67
N ARG A 148 26.59 2.51 3.81
CA ARG A 148 27.53 2.60 2.67
C ARG A 148 27.46 1.35 1.79
N LYS A 149 27.56 0.16 2.39
CA LYS A 149 27.41 -1.11 1.65
C LYS A 149 26.06 -1.21 0.94
N HIS A 150 24.98 -0.76 1.57
CA HIS A 150 23.66 -0.75 0.95
C HIS A 150 23.55 0.28 -0.19
N GLN A 151 24.33 1.37 -0.14
CA GLN A 151 24.40 2.38 -1.19
C GLN A 151 25.20 1.88 -2.41
N GLU A 152 26.34 1.23 -2.19
CA GLU A 152 27.11 0.55 -3.24
C GLU A 152 26.25 -0.46 -4.01
N ILE A 153 25.45 -1.25 -3.28
CA ILE A 153 24.51 -2.20 -3.89
C ILE A 153 23.44 -1.49 -4.74
N LYS A 154 22.99 -0.29 -4.34
CA LYS A 154 22.01 0.49 -5.10
C LYS A 154 22.62 1.10 -6.36
N GLU A 155 23.87 1.53 -6.29
CA GLU A 155 24.60 2.08 -7.43
C GLU A 155 24.78 1.04 -8.53
N GLN A 156 25.01 -0.21 -8.14
CA GLN A 156 25.10 -1.36 -9.05
C GLN A 156 23.75 -1.77 -9.68
N TRP A 157 22.62 -1.16 -9.30
CA TRP A 157 21.34 -1.50 -9.94
C TRP A 157 21.28 -1.02 -11.40
N SER A 158 20.69 -1.85 -12.26
CA SER A 158 20.32 -1.44 -13.61
C SER A 158 19.26 -0.34 -13.60
N ASP A 159 19.21 0.46 -14.68
CA ASP A 159 18.30 1.61 -14.76
C ASP A 159 16.83 1.21 -14.64
N ARG A 160 16.44 0.08 -15.25
CA ARG A 160 15.10 -0.50 -15.09
C ARG A 160 14.77 -0.79 -13.61
N LYS A 161 15.72 -1.34 -12.85
CA LYS A 161 15.51 -1.64 -11.43
C LYS A 161 15.40 -0.35 -10.61
N LYS A 162 16.20 0.67 -10.92
CA LYS A 162 16.12 2.00 -10.30
C LYS A 162 14.72 2.60 -10.52
N GLU A 163 14.21 2.56 -11.75
CA GLU A 163 12.87 3.06 -12.09
C GLU A 163 11.77 2.32 -11.33
N ILE A 164 11.81 0.98 -11.29
CA ILE A 164 10.85 0.16 -10.54
C ILE A 164 10.83 0.55 -9.05
N MET A 165 12.01 0.74 -8.44
CA MET A 165 12.12 1.11 -7.03
C MET A 165 11.62 2.54 -6.77
N MET A 166 11.90 3.48 -7.68
CA MET A 166 11.35 4.83 -7.63
C MET A 166 9.82 4.82 -7.69
N ASN A 167 9.23 4.07 -8.62
CA ASN A 167 7.78 3.95 -8.75
C ASN A 167 7.15 3.29 -7.52
N ARG A 168 7.80 2.27 -6.93
CA ARG A 168 7.37 1.70 -5.64
C ARG A 168 7.41 2.74 -4.51
N MET A 169 8.43 3.58 -4.45
CA MET A 169 8.54 4.65 -3.45
C MET A 169 7.45 5.69 -3.65
N LYS A 170 7.19 6.13 -4.89
CA LYS A 170 6.08 7.04 -5.22
C LYS A 170 4.73 6.49 -4.77
N ARG A 171 4.44 5.21 -5.08
CA ARG A 171 3.20 4.54 -4.64
C ARG A 171 3.08 4.53 -3.12
N ARG A 172 4.13 4.14 -2.40
CA ARG A 172 4.12 4.12 -0.93
C ARG A 172 3.89 5.52 -0.34
N LYS A 173 4.49 6.56 -0.91
CA LYS A 173 4.26 7.95 -0.48
C LYS A 173 2.82 8.40 -0.73
N LEU A 174 2.18 7.89 -1.78
CA LEU A 174 0.81 8.24 -2.13
C LEU A 174 -0.24 7.55 -1.25
N TRP A 175 0.02 6.33 -0.78
CA TRP A 175 -0.95 5.55 0.02
C TRP A 175 -1.48 6.24 1.27
N GLY A 176 -0.71 7.16 1.88
CA GLY A 176 -1.11 7.89 3.08
C GLY A 176 -1.55 9.33 2.84
N LYS A 177 -1.68 9.76 1.58
CA LYS A 177 -2.23 11.07 1.24
C LYS A 177 -3.70 10.89 0.89
N GLU A 178 -4.57 11.64 1.55
CA GLU A 178 -5.96 11.76 1.12
C GLU A 178 -6.02 12.60 -0.17
N TYR A 179 -7.00 12.28 -1.01
CA TYR A 179 -7.36 13.03 -2.20
C TYR A 179 -8.61 13.85 -1.92
#